data_AF-A0A7J6WT62-F1
#
_entry.id   AF-A0A7J6WT62-F1
#
_cell.length_a   1.000
_cell.length_b   1.000
_cell.length_c   1.000
_cell.angle_alpha   90.00
_cell.angle_beta   90.00
_cell.angle_gamma   90.00
#
_symmetry.space_group_name_H-M   'P 1'
#
loop_
_entity.id
_entity.type
_entity.pdbx_description
1 polymer ?
#
loop_
_entity_poly.entity_id
_entity_poly.type
_entity_poly.pdbx_seq_one_letter_code
_entity_poly.pdbx_strand_id
1 'polypeptide(L)' 'MALQRMGGAVEAIHQVGFSVAKDYNGNTMDILAPFLQQPVHVSINDSFIFVIPSQNVQITCEINLHPR' A
#
# COMPACT_ATOMS: atom_id res chain seq x y z
N MET A 1 -23.30 -9.03 3.58
CA MET A 1 -21.90 -8.74 3.93
C MET A 1 -21.06 -9.91 3.47
N ALA A 2 -20.23 -9.74 2.44
CA ALA A 2 -19.35 -10.80 1.97
C ALA A 2 -18.14 -10.88 2.92
N LEU A 3 -17.94 -12.04 3.55
CA LEU A 3 -16.72 -12.35 4.28
C LEU A 3 -15.61 -12.52 3.23
N GLN A 4 -14.83 -11.47 2.97
CA GLN A 4 -13.60 -11.63 2.19
C GLN A 4 -12.70 -12.60 2.96
N ARG A 5 -12.46 -13.78 2.38
CA ARG A 5 -11.45 -14.70 2.90
C ARG A 5 -10.12 -13.99 2.82
N MET A 6 -9.46 -13.84 3.96
CA MET A 6 -8.09 -13.32 4.00
C MET A 6 -7.19 -14.30 3.23
N GLY A 7 -6.25 -13.79 2.45
CA GLY A 7 -5.30 -14.66 1.75
C GLY A 7 -4.33 -15.31 2.76
N GLY A 8 -3.77 -16.48 2.42
CA GLY A 8 -2.93 -17.25 3.35
C GLY A 8 -1.78 -16.46 4.00
N ALA A 9 -1.19 -15.51 3.28
CA ALA A 9 -0.16 -14.63 3.85
C ALA A 9 -0.71 -13.66 4.90
N VAL A 10 -1.90 -13.09 4.68
CA VAL A 10 -2.55 -12.17 5.62
C VAL A 10 -2.94 -12.90 6.90
N GLU A 11 -3.42 -14.14 6.76
CA GLU A 11 -3.83 -14.98 7.88
C GLU A 11 -2.61 -15.39 8.73
N ALA A 12 -1.51 -15.81 8.10
CA ALA A 12 -0.27 -16.14 8.79
C ALA A 12 0.29 -14.94 9.58
N ILE A 13 0.28 -13.75 8.98
CA ILE A 13 0.70 -12.52 9.65
C ILE A 13 -0.22 -12.20 10.84
N HIS A 14 -1.53 -12.34 10.68
CA HIS A 14 -2.49 -12.12 11.76
C HIS A 14 -2.29 -13.10 12.94
N GLN A 15 -1.93 -14.36 12.66
CA GLN A 15 -1.67 -15.37 13.68
C GLN A 15 -0.39 -15.09 14.49
N VAL A 16 0.69 -14.67 13.81
CA VAL A 16 1.99 -14.39 14.46
C VAL A 16 1.97 -13.04 15.18
N GLY A 17 1.10 -12.12 14.74
CA GLY A 17 0.99 -10.78 15.29
C GLY A 17 2.11 -9.85 14.83
N PHE A 18 2.03 -8.59 15.26
CA PHE A 18 3.00 -7.56 14.93
C PHE A 18 3.64 -7.02 16.20
N SER A 19 4.91 -6.59 16.09
CA SER A 19 5.61 -5.85 17.14
C SER A 19 6.05 -4.49 16.61
N VAL A 20 6.02 -3.48 17.46
CA VAL A 20 6.47 -2.13 17.10
C VAL A 20 7.99 -2.13 16.99
N ALA A 21 8.51 -1.55 15.91
CA ALA A 21 9.95 -1.42 15.71
C ALA A 21 10.59 -0.62 16.85
N LYS A 22 11.73 -1.12 17.34
CA LYS A 22 12.51 -0.50 18.41
C LYS A 22 13.88 -0.06 17.88
N ASP A 23 14.35 1.10 18.32
CA ASP A 23 15.73 1.52 18.09
C ASP A 23 16.72 0.73 18.97
N TYR A 24 18.02 1.04 18.84
CA TYR A 24 19.07 0.41 19.64
C TYR A 24 18.96 0.66 21.16
N ASN A 25 18.19 1.68 21.56
CA ASN A 25 17.92 2.02 22.96
C ASN A 25 16.60 1.42 23.49
N GLY A 26 15.86 0.68 22.66
CA GLY A 26 14.54 0.14 23.01
C GLY A 26 13.39 1.15 22.91
N ASN A 27 13.64 2.34 22.36
CA ASN A 27 12.60 3.34 22.12
C ASN A 27 11.74 2.91 20.93
N THR A 28 10.45 3.19 21.01
CA THR A 28 9.52 3.00 19.89
C THR A 28 9.91 3.93 18.75
N MET A 29 10.04 3.36 17.56
CA MET A 29 10.22 4.12 16.33
C MET A 29 8.89 4.68 15.83
N ASP A 30 8.90 5.93 15.36
CA ASP A 30 7.76 6.51 14.66
C ASP A 30 7.54 5.82 13.31
N ILE A 31 6.27 5.63 12.95
CA ILE A 31 5.88 5.16 11.62
C ILE A 31 6.00 6.35 10.67
N LEU A 32 6.96 6.30 9.75
CA LEU A 32 7.09 7.30 8.69
C LEU A 32 6.20 6.90 7.51
N ALA A 33 5.09 7.61 7.34
CA ALA A 33 4.28 7.50 6.13
C ALA A 33 4.80 8.48 5.06
N PRO A 34 5.08 8.04 3.83
CA PRO A 34 5.43 8.95 2.76
C PRO A 34 4.25 9.87 2.44
N PHE A 35 4.51 11.18 2.43
CA PHE A 35 3.52 12.19 2.05
C PHE A 35 3.90 12.83 0.71
N LEU A 36 2.93 12.89 -0.20
CA LEU A 36 3.12 13.51 -1.50
C LEU A 36 2.78 15.00 -1.43
N GLN A 37 3.75 15.87 -1.71
CA GLN A 37 3.54 17.32 -1.70
C GLN A 37 2.93 17.86 -2.99
N GLN A 38 3.23 17.24 -4.13
CA GLN A 38 2.79 17.66 -5.47
C GLN A 38 2.41 16.45 -6.31
N PRO A 39 1.49 16.58 -7.29
CA PRO A 39 1.14 15.47 -8.17
C PRO A 39 2.35 14.88 -8.89
N VAL A 40 2.37 13.56 -9.05
CA VAL A 40 3.40 12.82 -9.79
C VAL A 40 2.74 11.98 -10.87
N HIS A 41 3.31 12.04 -12.07
CA HIS A 41 2.89 11.27 -13.22
C HIS A 41 4.10 10.54 -13.82
N VAL A 42 3.96 9.24 -14.04
CA VAL A 42 4.94 8.42 -14.76
C VAL A 42 4.20 7.57 -15.78
N SER A 43 4.69 7.56 -17.02
CA SER A 43 4.12 6.75 -18.10
C SER A 43 5.18 5.92 -18.79
N ILE A 44 4.80 4.70 -19.19
CA ILE A 44 5.56 3.80 -20.04
C ILE A 44 4.59 3.23 -21.07
N ASN A 45 4.79 3.55 -22.35
CA ASN A 45 3.91 3.15 -23.46
C ASN A 45 2.44 3.55 -23.21
N ASP A 46 1.53 2.58 -23.18
CA ASP A 46 0.09 2.70 -22.95
C ASP A 46 -0.30 2.59 -21.46
N SER A 47 0.68 2.46 -20.58
CA SER A 47 0.48 2.33 -19.14
C SER A 47 0.97 3.59 -18.40
N PHE A 48 0.24 4.00 -17.37
CA PHE A 48 0.63 5.14 -16.55
C PHE A 48 0.28 4.94 -15.08
N ILE A 49 1.01 5.66 -14.22
CA ILE A 49 0.72 5.85 -12.82
C ILE A 49 0.58 7.35 -12.59
N PHE A 50 -0.52 7.73 -11.94
CA PHE A 50 -0.77 9.09 -11.52
C PHE A 50 -1.10 9.11 -10.04
N VAL A 51 -0.44 9.99 -9.30
CA VAL A 51 -0.65 10.14 -7.85
C VAL A 51 -0.86 11.61 -7.54
N ILE A 52 -1.88 11.91 -6.74
CA ILE A 52 -2.18 13.26 -6.25
C ILE A 52 -2.08 13.29 -4.73
N PRO A 53 -1.68 14.44 -4.13
CA PRO A 53 -1.73 14.63 -2.69
C PRO A 53 -3.14 14.36 -2.15
N SER A 54 -3.23 13.51 -1.11
CA SER A 54 -4.48 13.17 -0.42
C SER A 54 -4.19 12.85 1.05
N GLN A 55 -5.13 13.17 1.93
CA GLN A 55 -5.07 12.78 3.35
C GLN A 55 -5.36 11.30 3.57
N ASN A 56 -6.07 10.67 2.63
CA ASN A 56 -6.43 9.25 2.68
C ASN A 56 -5.75 8.49 1.54
N VAL A 57 -5.25 7.29 1.82
CA VAL A 57 -4.71 6.39 0.80
C VAL A 57 -5.88 5.79 0.00
N GLN A 58 -5.95 6.14 -1.28
CA GLN A 58 -6.91 5.58 -2.23
C GLN A 58 -6.16 5.12 -3.48
N ILE A 59 -6.44 3.89 -3.91
CA ILE A 59 -5.84 3.31 -5.10
C ILE A 59 -6.96 2.99 -6.08
N THR A 60 -6.81 3.49 -7.31
CA THR A 60 -7.66 3.15 -8.44
C THR A 60 -6.77 2.54 -9.51
N CYS A 61 -7.16 1.36 -10.01
CA CYS A 61 -6.41 0.62 -11.01
C CYS A 61 -7.36 0.21 -12.12
N GLU A 62 -6.97 0.51 -13.35
CA GLU A 62 -7.62 0.03 -14.55
C GLU A 62 -6.67 -0.91 -15.27
N ILE A 63 -7.20 -2.02 -15.77
CA ILE A 63 -6.42 -3.03 -16.49
C ILE A 63 -7.08 -3.25 -17.84
N ASN A 64 -6.38 -2.89 -18.91
CA ASN A 64 -6.81 -3.19 -20.27
C ASN A 64 -6.26 -4.55 -20.70
N LEU A 65 -7.13 -5.56 -20.78
CA LEU A 65 -6.77 -6.89 -21.26
C LEU A 65 -7.22 -7.04 -22.71
N HIS A 66 -6.28 -7.30 -23.61
CA HIS A 66 -6.61 -7.74 -24.96
C HIS A 66 -6.88 -9.26 -24.93
N PRO A 67 -8.11 -9.72 -25.25
CA PRO A 67 -8.39 -11.14 -25.36
C PRO A 67 -7.61 -11.73 -26.56
N ARG A 68 -7.01 -12.90 -26.34
CA ARG A 68 -6.38 -13.72 -27.38
C ARG A 68 -7.39 -14.68 -28.00
#